data_AF-A0A7J7J1Y1-F1
#
_entry.id   AF-A0A7J7J1Y1-F1
#
_cell.length_a   1.000
_cell.length_b   1.000
_cell.length_c   1.000
_cell.angle_alpha   90.00
_cell.angle_beta   90.00
_cell.angle_gamma   90.00
#
_symmetry.space_group_name_H-M   'P 1'
#
loop_
_entity.id
_entity.type
_entity.pdbx_description
1 polymer ?
#
loop_
_entity_poly.entity_id
_entity_poly.type
_entity_poly.pdbx_seq_one_letter_code
_entity_poly.pdbx_strand_id
1 'polypeptide(L)'
;MADVDSKAAEKAKKVAAAKKKLAAYRKSKKPKASSPLVEGDEISDTTSEASYSVSSDVASIISVDDRSTPDNEKLDETIVRPEESSALQKQLQVCYNRMAELEEMVDGKSAALVSLSEENARLSTELSSYKQNGSVNGDTTPNKPHENGDGIDVQQLTAHLQQYRAAVAQRDQALQQLLEQNRLLQEQNRQLQTPSRSASEDGLDYAAETESLKMRVSLLSEQLEQANATLARQSAPSPQPILDAKEEIISLQQTLAAQEQALLHLKSVVSERDRELDLLKSDITEKDCQYRHLV
;
A
#
# COMPACT_ATOMS: atom_id res chain seq x y z
N MET A 1 15.52 -44.95 -23.97
CA MET A 1 14.96 -44.21 -25.13
C MET A 1 13.46 -43.96 -25.01
N ALA A 2 12.63 -44.93 -24.62
CA ALA A 2 11.16 -44.76 -24.49
C ALA A 2 10.68 -43.60 -23.57
N ASP A 3 11.47 -43.20 -22.58
CA ASP A 3 11.08 -42.19 -21.59
C ASP A 3 11.31 -40.73 -22.07
N VAL A 4 12.19 -40.55 -23.07
CA VAL A 4 12.46 -39.24 -23.68
C VAL A 4 11.35 -38.89 -24.69
N ASP A 5 10.88 -39.89 -25.44
CA ASP A 5 9.79 -39.73 -26.39
C ASP A 5 8.44 -39.45 -25.71
N SER A 6 8.23 -40.00 -24.50
CA SER A 6 7.05 -39.72 -23.67
C SER A 6 6.99 -38.24 -23.23
N LYS A 7 8.12 -37.69 -22.77
CA LYS A 7 8.22 -36.28 -22.35
C LYS A 7 8.10 -35.30 -23.53
N ALA A 8 8.61 -35.67 -24.70
CA ALA A 8 8.45 -34.88 -25.92
C ALA A 8 6.98 -34.84 -26.39
N ALA A 9 6.28 -35.97 -26.32
CA ALA A 9 4.86 -36.06 -26.67
C ALA A 9 3.97 -35.25 -25.71
N GLU A 10 4.29 -35.23 -24.41
CA GLU A 10 3.55 -34.43 -23.42
C GLU A 10 3.76 -32.92 -23.62
N LYS A 11 4.99 -32.49 -23.92
CA LYS A 11 5.27 -31.08 -24.26
C LYS A 11 4.54 -30.65 -25.53
N ALA A 12 4.50 -31.49 -26.57
CA ALA A 12 3.76 -31.20 -27.79
C ALA A 12 2.25 -31.01 -27.55
N LYS A 13 1.65 -31.83 -26.68
CA LYS A 13 0.24 -31.68 -26.28
C LYS A 13 -0.03 -30.36 -25.54
N LYS A 14 0.86 -29.97 -24.63
CA LYS A 14 0.74 -28.70 -23.88
C LYS A 14 0.85 -27.48 -24.79
N VAL A 15 1.77 -27.50 -25.76
CA VAL A 15 1.93 -26.42 -26.75
C VAL A 15 0.70 -26.32 -27.68
N ALA A 16 0.15 -27.45 -28.11
CA ALA A 16 -1.08 -27.47 -28.92
C ALA A 16 -2.28 -26.88 -28.17
N ALA A 17 -2.42 -27.20 -26.88
CA ALA A 17 -3.48 -26.65 -26.02
C ALA A 17 -3.34 -25.13 -25.83
N ALA A 18 -2.11 -24.64 -25.62
CA ALA A 18 -1.83 -23.21 -25.48
C ALA A 18 -2.16 -22.43 -26.77
N LYS A 19 -1.76 -22.94 -27.94
CA LYS A 19 -2.08 -22.33 -29.25
C LYS A 19 -3.59 -22.24 -29.49
N LYS A 20 -4.37 -23.26 -29.08
CA LYS A 20 -5.83 -23.25 -29.20
C LYS A 20 -6.49 -22.17 -28.32
N LYS A 21 -5.99 -21.97 -27.09
CA LYS A 21 -6.47 -20.90 -26.19
C LYS A 21 -6.14 -19.51 -26.74
N LEU A 22 -4.94 -19.31 -27.28
CA LEU A 22 -4.52 -18.04 -27.89
C LEU A 22 -5.37 -17.68 -29.12
N ALA A 23 -5.71 -18.67 -29.95
CA ALA A 23 -6.59 -18.46 -31.09
C ALA A 23 -8.02 -18.07 -30.69
N ALA A 24 -8.55 -18.63 -29.59
CA ALA A 24 -9.85 -18.25 -29.06
C ALA A 24 -9.85 -16.79 -28.53
N TYR A 25 -8.80 -16.40 -27.83
CA TYR A 25 -8.63 -15.03 -27.31
C TYR A 25 -8.51 -13.98 -28.42
N ARG A 26 -7.81 -14.30 -29.51
CA ARG A 26 -7.71 -13.38 -30.67
C ARG A 26 -9.04 -13.19 -31.41
N LYS A 27 -9.94 -14.18 -31.36
CA LYS A 27 -11.28 -14.07 -31.96
C LYS A 27 -12.23 -13.20 -31.12
N SER A 28 -12.07 -13.15 -29.80
CA SER A 28 -12.90 -12.32 -28.93
C SER A 28 -12.48 -10.83 -28.88
N LYS A 29 -11.30 -10.48 -29.42
CA LYS A 29 -10.73 -9.12 -29.34
C LYS A 29 -10.75 -8.30 -30.63
N LYS A 30 -11.49 -8.70 -31.67
CA LYS A 30 -11.64 -7.84 -32.86
C LYS A 30 -12.42 -6.56 -32.50
N PRO A 31 -11.84 -5.34 -32.64
CA PRO A 31 -12.54 -4.10 -32.34
C PRO A 31 -13.58 -3.78 -33.42
N LYS A 32 -14.74 -3.26 -33.00
CA LYS A 32 -15.70 -2.55 -33.87
C LYS A 32 -15.03 -1.26 -34.35
N ALA A 33 -15.07 -1.05 -35.66
CA ALA A 33 -14.61 0.18 -36.30
C ALA A 33 -15.53 1.37 -35.95
N SER A 34 -14.95 2.51 -35.61
CA SER A 34 -15.51 3.83 -35.90
C SER A 34 -14.39 4.87 -35.97
N SER A 35 -14.37 5.56 -37.10
CA SER A 35 -13.50 6.65 -37.57
C SER A 35 -13.82 8.01 -36.88
N PRO A 36 -13.35 9.18 -37.37
CA PRO A 36 -11.97 9.69 -37.28
C PRO A 36 -11.88 11.18 -36.81
N LEU A 37 -10.65 11.60 -36.46
CA LEU A 37 -10.00 12.93 -36.60
C LEU A 37 -10.83 14.24 -36.67
N VAL A 38 -10.47 15.19 -35.79
CA VAL A 38 -10.36 16.63 -36.09
C VAL A 38 -9.13 17.22 -35.36
N GLU A 39 -8.34 17.99 -36.10
CA GLU A 39 -7.06 18.69 -35.77
C GLU A 39 -7.25 20.10 -35.17
N GLY A 40 -6.17 20.63 -34.57
CA GLY A 40 -5.81 22.06 -34.36
C GLY A 40 -6.64 22.82 -33.32
N ASP A 41 -6.20 23.83 -32.58
CA ASP A 41 -5.06 24.76 -32.63
C ASP A 41 -4.94 25.40 -31.21
N GLU A 42 -3.74 25.52 -30.62
CA GLU A 42 -2.89 26.73 -30.50
C GLU A 42 -3.30 27.81 -29.44
N ILE A 43 -2.37 28.07 -28.50
CA ILE A 43 -2.01 29.32 -27.73
C ILE A 43 -3.13 30.10 -27.00
N SER A 44 -3.02 30.56 -25.74
CA SER A 44 -1.96 31.38 -25.14
C SER A 44 -2.30 31.75 -23.67
N ASP A 45 -1.27 32.15 -22.92
CA ASP A 45 -1.29 32.81 -21.61
C ASP A 45 -2.23 34.01 -21.50
N THR A 46 -2.79 34.26 -20.30
CA THR A 46 -2.66 35.56 -19.61
C THR A 46 -3.18 35.49 -18.18
N THR A 47 -2.37 36.02 -17.27
CA THR A 47 -2.68 36.45 -15.90
C THR A 47 -3.64 37.64 -15.87
N SER A 48 -4.60 37.67 -14.94
CA SER A 48 -5.04 38.91 -14.28
C SER A 48 -5.81 38.60 -13.00
N GLU A 49 -5.35 39.21 -11.91
CA GLU A 49 -6.10 39.47 -10.69
C GLU A 49 -7.33 40.35 -10.98
N ALA A 50 -8.38 40.25 -10.14
CA ALA A 50 -8.97 41.38 -9.42
C ALA A 50 -10.30 41.00 -8.71
N SER A 51 -10.30 41.28 -7.40
CA SER A 51 -11.36 41.93 -6.59
C SER A 51 -12.78 41.34 -6.47
N TYR A 52 -13.07 40.92 -5.23
CA TYR A 52 -14.21 41.27 -4.38
C TYR A 52 -15.40 42.04 -5.00
N SER A 53 -16.60 41.51 -4.79
CA SER A 53 -17.73 42.35 -4.39
C SER A 53 -18.69 41.60 -3.49
N VAL A 54 -19.01 42.24 -2.37
CA VAL A 54 -19.98 41.85 -1.35
C VAL A 54 -21.37 42.26 -1.84
N SER A 55 -22.37 41.39 -1.71
CA SER A 55 -23.77 41.82 -1.80
C SER A 55 -24.56 41.33 -0.59
N SER A 56 -25.04 42.34 0.14
CA SER A 56 -26.07 42.36 1.17
C SER A 56 -27.43 41.93 0.61
N ASP A 57 -28.25 41.28 1.44
CA ASP A 57 -29.68 41.57 1.74
C ASP A 57 -30.31 40.34 2.41
N VAL A 58 -30.49 40.30 3.74
CA VAL A 58 -31.54 40.92 4.60
C VAL A 58 -32.83 40.09 4.70
N ALA A 59 -33.09 39.66 5.95
CA ALA A 59 -34.38 39.33 6.60
C ALA A 59 -35.14 38.07 6.11
N SER A 60 -35.76 37.24 6.94
CA SER A 60 -36.00 37.16 8.39
C SER A 60 -36.66 35.78 8.65
N ILE A 61 -36.81 35.39 9.92
CA ILE A 61 -37.97 34.69 10.54
C ILE A 61 -37.58 33.45 11.41
N ILE A 62 -37.83 33.64 12.72
CA ILE A 62 -38.18 32.70 13.80
C ILE A 62 -37.06 32.08 14.68
N SER A 63 -36.93 32.75 15.84
CA SER A 63 -36.65 32.27 17.20
C SER A 63 -37.13 30.86 17.56
N VAL A 64 -36.27 30.04 18.17
CA VAL A 64 -36.50 29.32 19.44
C VAL A 64 -35.12 29.00 20.09
N ASP A 65 -34.90 29.49 21.31
CA ASP A 65 -33.86 29.00 22.24
C ASP A 65 -34.26 27.63 22.82
N ASP A 66 -33.37 26.63 22.81
CA ASP A 66 -32.91 25.96 24.05
C ASP A 66 -31.80 24.91 23.81
N ARG A 67 -30.67 25.14 24.49
CA ARG A 67 -29.66 24.22 25.07
C ARG A 67 -29.43 22.82 24.45
N SER A 68 -28.22 22.60 23.92
CA SER A 68 -27.35 21.42 24.19
C SER A 68 -25.94 21.53 23.56
N THR A 69 -24.90 21.43 24.40
CA THR A 69 -23.50 20.97 24.17
C THR A 69 -22.60 21.62 23.09
N PRO A 70 -21.37 22.09 23.46
CA PRO A 70 -20.30 22.35 22.51
C PRO A 70 -19.41 21.11 22.27
N ASP A 71 -18.94 21.01 21.03
CA ASP A 71 -17.67 20.44 20.57
C ASP A 71 -17.41 18.95 20.78
N ASN A 72 -18.03 18.17 19.89
CA ASN A 72 -17.48 16.90 19.45
C ASN A 72 -16.36 17.21 18.44
N GLU A 73 -15.10 17.23 18.89
CA GLU A 73 -13.95 17.26 17.99
C GLU A 73 -14.01 16.03 17.09
N LYS A 74 -14.29 16.32 15.82
CA LYS A 74 -14.06 15.48 14.65
C LYS A 74 -12.77 14.69 14.83
N LEU A 75 -12.92 13.37 14.93
CA LEU A 75 -11.95 12.46 14.35
C LEU A 75 -11.74 12.91 12.91
N ASP A 76 -10.56 13.46 12.64
CA ASP A 76 -10.04 13.69 11.30
C ASP A 76 -9.68 12.30 10.72
N GLU A 77 -10.71 11.47 10.52
CA GLU A 77 -10.66 10.44 9.51
C GLU A 77 -10.54 11.18 8.19
N THR A 78 -9.31 11.28 7.70
CA THR A 78 -9.01 11.62 6.31
C THR A 78 -9.93 10.79 5.43
N ILE A 79 -11.06 11.38 5.03
CA ILE A 79 -11.98 10.84 4.05
C ILE A 79 -11.19 10.84 2.74
N VAL A 80 -10.47 9.73 2.49
CA VAL A 80 -9.94 9.43 1.17
C VAL A 80 -11.16 9.42 0.26
N ARG A 81 -11.25 10.43 -0.61
CA ARG A 81 -12.39 10.58 -1.52
C ARG A 81 -12.56 9.25 -2.27
N PRO A 82 -13.79 8.71 -2.40
CA PRO A 82 -14.02 7.44 -3.10
C PRO A 82 -13.43 7.40 -4.52
N GLU A 83 -13.29 8.57 -5.15
CA GLU A 83 -12.68 8.74 -6.46
C GLU A 83 -11.16 8.55 -6.46
N GLU A 84 -10.45 8.94 -5.39
CA GLU A 84 -9.00 8.77 -5.25
C GLU A 84 -8.63 7.31 -4.96
N SER A 85 -9.44 6.61 -4.16
CA SER A 85 -9.30 5.17 -3.92
C SER A 85 -9.52 4.36 -5.21
N SER A 86 -10.50 4.75 -6.04
CA SER A 86 -10.75 4.15 -7.35
C SER A 86 -9.60 4.42 -8.35
N ALA A 87 -9.02 5.61 -8.33
CA ALA A 87 -7.88 5.96 -9.18
C ALA A 87 -6.62 5.17 -8.79
N LEU A 88 -6.32 5.06 -7.49
CA LEU A 88 -5.20 4.26 -6.98
C LEU A 88 -5.38 2.77 -7.29
N GLN A 89 -6.60 2.24 -7.16
CA GLN A 89 -6.89 0.84 -7.50
C GLN A 89 -6.70 0.57 -9.01
N LYS A 90 -7.08 1.51 -9.88
CA LYS A 90 -6.83 1.42 -11.32
C LYS A 90 -5.33 1.47 -11.64
N GLN A 91 -4.57 2.36 -10.98
CA GLN A 91 -3.12 2.43 -11.16
C GLN A 91 -2.43 1.14 -10.70
N LEU A 92 -2.84 0.58 -9.56
CA LEU A 92 -2.33 -0.70 -9.06
C LEU A 92 -2.58 -1.83 -10.07
N GLN A 93 -3.78 -1.88 -10.66
CA GLN A 93 -4.12 -2.86 -11.69
C GLN A 93 -3.27 -2.70 -12.96
N VAL A 94 -2.97 -1.47 -13.37
CA VAL A 94 -2.06 -1.18 -14.50
C VAL A 94 -0.64 -1.67 -14.18
N CYS A 95 -0.15 -1.43 -12.96
CA CYS A 95 1.15 -1.93 -12.52
C CYS A 95 1.21 -3.46 -12.54
N TYR A 96 0.18 -4.15 -12.04
CA TYR A 96 0.11 -5.62 -12.10
C TYR A 96 0.14 -6.16 -13.53
N ASN A 97 -0.63 -5.56 -14.43
CA ASN A 97 -0.62 -5.96 -15.84
C ASN A 97 0.75 -5.72 -16.48
N ARG A 98 1.40 -4.60 -16.15
CA ARG A 98 2.73 -4.28 -16.68
C ARG A 98 3.80 -5.22 -16.17
N MET A 99 3.74 -5.64 -14.90
CA MET A 99 4.65 -6.65 -14.35
C MET A 99 4.48 -7.99 -15.06
N ALA A 100 3.24 -8.45 -15.28
CA ALA A 100 2.99 -9.69 -16.00
C ALA A 100 3.52 -9.69 -17.45
N GLU A 101 3.40 -8.56 -18.16
CA GLU A 101 3.99 -8.40 -19.51
C GLU A 101 5.53 -8.48 -19.49
N LEU A 102 6.15 -7.90 -18.46
CA LEU A 102 7.61 -7.92 -18.32
C LEU A 102 8.11 -9.33 -17.99
N GLU A 103 7.39 -10.08 -17.14
CA GLU A 103 7.69 -11.49 -16.84
C GLU A 103 7.62 -12.34 -18.11
N GLU A 104 6.56 -12.22 -18.92
CA GLU A 104 6.43 -12.96 -20.19
C GLU A 104 7.57 -12.62 -21.16
N MET A 105 8.01 -11.36 -21.21
CA MET A 105 9.14 -10.93 -22.04
C MET A 105 10.47 -11.51 -21.55
N VAL A 106 10.70 -11.56 -20.23
CA VAL A 106 11.90 -12.15 -19.63
C VAL A 106 11.96 -13.66 -19.91
N ASP A 107 10.83 -14.36 -19.78
CA ASP A 107 10.74 -15.78 -20.11
C ASP A 107 11.03 -16.03 -21.60
N GLY A 108 10.47 -15.20 -22.49
CA GLY A 108 10.72 -15.27 -23.92
C GLY A 108 12.19 -15.04 -24.29
N LYS A 109 12.84 -14.04 -23.68
CA LYS A 109 14.27 -13.76 -23.88
C LYS A 109 15.15 -14.88 -23.32
N SER A 110 14.78 -15.45 -22.17
CA SER A 110 15.49 -16.57 -21.55
C SER A 110 15.44 -17.81 -22.43
N ALA A 111 14.28 -18.12 -23.03
CA ALA A 111 14.14 -19.21 -23.99
C ALA A 111 14.97 -19.01 -25.28
N ALA A 112 15.06 -17.76 -25.76
CA ALA A 112 15.91 -17.42 -26.91
C ALA A 112 17.40 -17.59 -26.60
N LEU A 113 17.84 -17.19 -25.41
CA LEU A 113 19.23 -17.39 -24.96
C LEU A 113 19.60 -18.87 -24.85
N VAL A 114 18.70 -19.72 -24.35
CA VAL A 114 18.92 -21.17 -24.31
C VAL A 114 19.09 -21.72 -25.74
N SER A 115 18.22 -21.33 -26.68
CA SER A 115 18.34 -21.75 -28.08
C SER A 115 19.68 -21.35 -28.71
N LEU A 116 20.12 -20.10 -28.49
CA LEU A 116 21.40 -19.60 -28.99
C LEU A 116 22.60 -20.32 -28.34
N SER A 117 22.49 -20.66 -27.05
CA SER A 117 23.52 -21.44 -26.35
C SER A 117 23.64 -22.86 -26.94
N GLU A 118 22.52 -23.50 -27.26
CA GLU A 118 22.51 -24.82 -27.90
C GLU A 118 23.12 -24.77 -29.31
N GLU A 119 22.84 -23.72 -30.08
CA GLU A 119 23.42 -23.51 -31.41
C GLU A 119 24.94 -23.27 -31.34
N ASN A 120 25.41 -22.45 -30.41
CA ASN A 120 26.84 -22.26 -30.16
C ASN A 120 27.55 -23.55 -29.76
N ALA A 121 26.90 -24.41 -28.96
CA ALA A 121 27.45 -25.71 -28.61
C ALA A 121 27.56 -26.64 -29.84
N ARG A 122 26.56 -26.62 -30.73
CA ARG A 122 26.61 -27.37 -32.00
C ARG A 122 27.75 -26.90 -32.90
N LEU A 123 27.85 -25.59 -33.14
CA LEU A 123 28.90 -25.00 -33.97
C LEU A 123 30.30 -25.26 -33.39
N SER A 124 30.46 -25.24 -32.07
CA SER A 124 31.74 -25.58 -31.41
C SER A 124 32.13 -27.05 -31.63
N THR A 125 31.14 -27.94 -31.64
CA THR A 125 31.36 -29.38 -31.93
C THR A 125 31.76 -29.58 -33.39
N GLU A 126 31.13 -28.86 -34.32
CA GLU A 126 31.42 -28.91 -35.75
C GLU A 126 32.81 -28.34 -36.08
N LEU A 127 33.20 -27.22 -35.46
CA LEU A 127 34.57 -26.68 -35.59
C LEU A 127 35.65 -27.65 -35.08
N SER A 128 35.33 -28.44 -34.06
CA SER A 128 36.26 -29.43 -33.52
C SER A 128 36.45 -30.61 -34.47
N SER A 129 35.41 -31.04 -35.19
CA SER A 129 35.52 -32.11 -36.20
C SER A 129 36.32 -31.66 -37.42
N TYR A 130 36.18 -30.40 -37.86
CA TYR A 130 37.00 -29.85 -38.96
C TYR A 130 38.49 -29.77 -38.60
N LYS A 131 38.84 -29.43 -37.35
CA LYS A 131 40.24 -29.42 -36.89
C LYS A 131 40.86 -30.82 -36.84
N GLN A 132 40.08 -31.85 -36.55
CA GLN A 132 40.56 -33.24 -36.53
C GLN A 132 40.77 -33.82 -37.94
N ASN A 133 39.97 -33.41 -38.91
CA ASN A 133 40.05 -33.89 -40.30
C ASN A 133 41.04 -33.10 -41.18
N GLY A 134 41.55 -31.95 -40.72
CA GLY A 134 42.48 -31.09 -41.46
C GLY A 134 43.97 -31.49 -41.38
N SER A 135 44.32 -32.56 -40.68
CA SER A 135 45.70 -33.06 -40.60
C SER A 135 45.88 -34.28 -41.52
N VAL A 136 45.91 -34.02 -42.83
CA VAL A 136 46.31 -35.02 -43.84
C VAL A 136 47.63 -34.57 -44.47
N ASN A 137 48.71 -35.17 -43.96
CA ASN A 137 49.92 -35.57 -44.66
C ASN A 137 50.63 -34.53 -45.55
N GLY A 138 51.55 -33.77 -44.96
CA GLY A 138 52.69 -33.23 -45.68
C GLY A 138 53.91 -34.12 -45.41
N ASP A 139 54.22 -35.06 -46.30
CA ASP A 139 55.53 -35.70 -46.29
C ASP A 139 56.05 -36.07 -47.71
N THR A 140 57.32 -35.75 -47.91
CA THR A 140 58.30 -36.21 -48.93
C THR A 140 58.23 -35.82 -50.42
N THR A 141 59.21 -34.98 -50.78
CA THR A 141 60.17 -35.01 -51.92
C THR A 141 59.95 -34.15 -53.19
N PRO A 142 61.02 -33.47 -53.70
CA PRO A 142 60.96 -32.64 -54.90
C PRO A 142 61.47 -33.41 -56.13
N ASN A 143 60.67 -33.49 -57.20
CA ASN A 143 61.21 -33.51 -58.57
C ASN A 143 60.15 -33.41 -59.70
N LYS A 144 60.52 -32.60 -60.70
CA LYS A 144 60.06 -32.46 -62.09
C LYS A 144 58.71 -31.75 -62.36
N PRO A 145 58.71 -30.75 -63.27
CA PRO A 145 57.47 -30.15 -63.76
C PRO A 145 56.88 -31.08 -64.84
N HIS A 146 55.67 -31.58 -64.59
CA HIS A 146 54.81 -32.06 -65.67
C HIS A 146 53.94 -30.90 -66.13
N GLU A 147 54.28 -30.40 -67.31
CA GLU A 147 53.34 -29.72 -68.20
C GLU A 147 52.17 -30.67 -68.51
N ASN A 148 50.99 -30.07 -68.69
CA ASN A 148 49.68 -30.67 -69.02
C ASN A 148 48.74 -30.84 -67.83
N GLY A 149 48.15 -29.73 -67.41
CA GLY A 149 46.87 -29.69 -66.72
C GLY A 149 46.06 -28.51 -67.24
N ASP A 150 44.89 -28.80 -67.82
CA ASP A 150 43.91 -27.82 -68.29
C ASP A 150 43.79 -26.62 -67.34
N GLY A 151 43.89 -25.43 -67.94
CA GLY A 151 44.02 -24.16 -67.25
C GLY A 151 42.88 -23.89 -66.27
N ILE A 152 43.14 -24.12 -64.98
CA ILE A 152 42.70 -23.16 -63.98
C ILE A 152 43.58 -21.93 -64.22
N ASP A 153 43.02 -20.97 -64.95
CA ASP A 153 43.64 -19.70 -65.25
C ASP A 153 44.26 -19.13 -63.97
N VAL A 154 45.60 -19.05 -63.93
CA VAL A 154 46.35 -18.55 -62.78
C VAL A 154 45.83 -17.16 -62.37
N GLN A 155 45.27 -16.40 -63.30
CA GLN A 155 44.61 -15.13 -63.03
C GLN A 155 43.32 -15.31 -62.21
N GLN A 156 42.49 -16.32 -62.50
CA GLN A 156 41.28 -16.63 -61.72
C GLN A 156 41.61 -17.11 -60.31
N LEU A 157 42.63 -17.96 -60.15
CA LEU A 157 43.08 -18.39 -58.82
C LEU A 157 43.67 -17.22 -58.02
N THR A 158 44.42 -16.34 -58.69
CA THR A 158 44.96 -15.11 -58.09
C THR A 158 43.84 -14.16 -57.66
N ALA A 159 42.80 -14.00 -58.48
CA ALA A 159 41.64 -13.18 -58.15
C ALA A 159 40.86 -13.75 -56.95
N HIS A 160 40.64 -15.07 -56.91
CA HIS A 160 40.01 -15.72 -55.76
C HIS A 160 40.84 -15.62 -54.49
N LEU A 161 42.17 -15.74 -54.57
CA LEU A 161 43.06 -15.53 -53.43
C LEU A 161 43.04 -14.08 -52.94
N GLN A 162 42.96 -13.10 -53.84
CA GLN A 162 42.80 -11.70 -53.46
C GLN A 162 41.45 -11.44 -52.78
N GLN A 163 40.37 -12.01 -53.31
CA GLN A 163 39.04 -11.95 -52.68
C GLN A 163 39.03 -12.61 -51.30
N TYR A 164 39.66 -13.79 -51.17
CA TYR A 164 39.77 -14.48 -49.89
C TYR A 164 40.57 -13.67 -48.87
N ARG A 165 41.68 -13.04 -49.29
CA ARG A 165 42.45 -12.13 -48.43
C ARG A 165 41.62 -10.93 -47.98
N ALA A 166 40.84 -10.33 -48.87
CA ALA A 166 39.96 -9.23 -48.52
C ALA A 166 38.86 -9.66 -47.54
N ALA A 167 38.26 -10.83 -47.75
CA ALA A 167 37.25 -11.41 -46.85
C ALA A 167 37.83 -11.73 -45.47
N VAL A 168 39.05 -12.26 -45.39
CA VAL A 168 39.76 -12.50 -44.13
C VAL A 168 40.03 -11.19 -43.41
N ALA A 169 40.52 -10.16 -44.11
CA ALA A 169 40.75 -8.85 -43.52
C ALA A 169 39.46 -8.21 -42.96
N GLN A 170 38.34 -8.33 -43.67
CA GLN A 170 37.03 -7.87 -43.20
C GLN A 170 36.56 -8.64 -41.96
N ARG A 171 36.74 -9.96 -41.94
CA ARG A 171 36.39 -10.80 -40.80
C ARG A 171 37.24 -10.43 -39.57
N ASP A 172 38.53 -10.17 -39.76
CA ASP A 172 39.42 -9.79 -38.67
C ASP A 172 39.06 -8.41 -38.10
N GLN A 173 38.63 -7.46 -38.95
CA GLN A 173 38.07 -6.18 -38.50
C GLN A 173 36.78 -6.36 -37.68
N ALA A 174 35.87 -7.23 -38.13
CA ALA A 174 34.64 -7.53 -37.39
C ALA A 174 34.92 -8.19 -36.03
N LEU A 175 35.92 -9.06 -35.96
CA LEU A 175 36.37 -9.68 -34.70
C LEU A 175 36.94 -8.64 -33.73
N GLN A 176 37.72 -7.67 -34.21
CA GLN A 176 38.22 -6.58 -33.38
C GLN A 176 37.08 -5.75 -32.79
N GLN A 177 36.06 -5.41 -33.60
CA GLN A 177 34.88 -4.68 -33.13
C GLN A 177 34.10 -5.45 -32.06
N LEU A 178 33.91 -6.77 -32.24
CA LEU A 178 33.25 -7.63 -31.26
C LEU A 178 34.04 -7.72 -29.95
N LEU A 179 35.37 -7.79 -30.00
CA LEU A 179 36.22 -7.79 -28.81
C LEU A 179 36.11 -6.47 -28.04
N GLU A 180 36.04 -5.34 -28.74
CA GLU A 180 35.87 -4.03 -28.12
C GLU A 180 34.49 -3.88 -27.47
N GLN A 181 33.43 -4.34 -28.14
CA GLN A 181 32.09 -4.38 -27.53
C GLN A 181 32.03 -5.30 -26.31
N ASN A 182 32.67 -6.47 -26.36
CA ASN A 182 32.74 -7.36 -25.20
C ASN A 182 33.49 -6.72 -24.04
N ARG A 183 34.59 -5.99 -24.31
CA ARG A 183 35.32 -5.23 -23.30
C ARG A 183 34.45 -4.14 -22.67
N LEU A 184 33.67 -3.40 -23.47
CA LEU A 184 32.75 -2.38 -22.97
C LEU A 184 31.64 -2.99 -22.09
N LEU A 185 31.06 -4.12 -22.51
CA LEU A 185 30.06 -4.84 -21.72
C LEU A 185 30.64 -5.39 -20.41
N GLN A 186 31.87 -5.90 -20.44
CA GLN A 186 32.58 -6.33 -19.23
C GLN A 186 32.83 -5.15 -18.29
N GLU A 187 33.18 -3.98 -18.82
CA GLU A 187 33.37 -2.76 -18.03
C GLU A 187 32.05 -2.27 -17.43
N GLN A 188 30.95 -2.29 -18.18
CA GLN A 188 29.61 -1.98 -17.66
C GLN A 188 29.18 -2.98 -16.58
N ASN A 189 29.39 -4.29 -16.80
CA ASN A 189 29.13 -5.31 -15.78
C ASN A 189 30.01 -5.11 -14.55
N ARG A 190 31.27 -4.71 -14.73
CA ARG A 190 32.17 -4.38 -13.62
C ARG A 190 31.65 -3.17 -12.84
N GLN A 191 31.13 -2.14 -13.50
CA GLN A 191 30.52 -0.98 -12.84
C GLN A 191 29.20 -1.33 -12.12
N LEU A 192 28.42 -2.27 -12.65
CA LEU A 192 27.22 -2.80 -11.97
C LEU A 192 27.57 -3.73 -10.80
N GLN A 193 28.71 -4.42 -10.86
CA GLN A 193 29.19 -5.36 -9.84
C GLN A 193 30.08 -4.71 -8.79
N THR A 194 30.63 -3.51 -9.04
CA THR A 194 31.12 -2.69 -7.94
C THR A 194 29.90 -2.33 -7.12
N PRO A 195 29.75 -2.83 -5.87
CA PRO A 195 28.77 -2.23 -4.99
C PRO A 195 29.12 -0.75 -4.98
N SER A 196 28.14 0.10 -5.27
CA SER A 196 28.22 1.51 -4.89
C SER A 196 28.72 1.50 -3.46
N ARG A 197 29.99 1.86 -3.26
CA ARG A 197 30.63 1.83 -1.95
C ARG A 197 29.92 2.79 -0.98
N SER A 198 29.05 3.65 -1.52
CA SER A 198 28.10 4.50 -0.80
C SER A 198 26.82 3.80 -0.32
N ALA A 199 26.58 2.51 -0.62
CA ALA A 199 25.37 1.79 -0.20
C ALA A 199 25.65 0.63 0.77
N SER A 200 26.92 0.27 0.98
CA SER A 200 27.31 -0.86 1.83
C SER A 200 27.99 -0.45 3.14
N GLU A 201 28.27 0.83 3.36
CA GLU A 201 28.69 1.34 4.68
C GLU A 201 27.48 1.68 5.58
N ASP A 202 26.30 2.02 5.03
CA ASP A 202 25.08 2.25 5.81
C ASP A 202 24.22 0.97 6.02
N GLY A 203 24.48 -0.09 5.24
CA GLY A 203 23.67 -1.32 5.23
C GLY A 203 23.76 -2.19 6.50
N LEU A 204 24.75 -1.98 7.35
CA LEU A 204 24.88 -2.68 8.64
C LEU A 204 24.15 -1.95 9.78
N ASP A 205 23.82 -0.67 9.61
CA ASP A 205 23.20 0.14 10.65
C ASP A 205 21.67 0.04 10.62
N TYR A 206 21.06 -0.17 9.44
CA TYR A 206 19.61 -0.29 9.32
C TYR A 206 19.01 -1.47 10.08
N ALA A 207 19.71 -2.61 10.19
CA ALA A 207 19.21 -3.76 10.95
C ALA A 207 19.22 -3.48 12.46
N ALA A 208 20.29 -2.85 12.95
CA ALA A 208 20.40 -2.44 14.35
C ALA A 208 19.42 -1.30 14.69
N GLU A 209 19.28 -0.33 13.79
CA GLU A 209 18.31 0.75 13.89
C GLU A 209 16.88 0.22 13.84
N THR A 210 16.58 -0.76 12.99
CA THR A 210 15.26 -1.41 12.92
C THR A 210 14.93 -2.12 14.23
N GLU A 211 15.85 -2.88 14.81
CA GLU A 211 15.63 -3.52 16.12
C GLU A 211 15.54 -2.50 17.26
N SER A 212 16.32 -1.41 17.21
CA SER A 212 16.24 -0.29 18.16
C SER A 212 14.88 0.42 18.08
N LEU A 213 14.39 0.72 16.87
CA LEU A 213 13.08 1.31 16.63
C LEU A 213 11.97 0.37 17.10
N LYS A 214 12.09 -0.92 16.84
CA LYS A 214 11.13 -1.94 17.29
C LYS A 214 11.04 -2.03 18.81
N MET A 215 12.18 -2.01 19.51
CA MET A 215 12.20 -1.92 20.97
C MET A 215 11.53 -0.63 21.46
N ARG A 216 11.83 0.51 20.82
CA ARG A 216 11.25 1.80 21.18
C ARG A 216 9.73 1.83 20.97
N VAL A 217 9.23 1.27 19.87
CA VAL A 217 7.79 1.12 19.60
C VAL A 217 7.14 0.21 20.64
N SER A 218 7.77 -0.90 20.99
CA SER A 218 7.26 -1.81 22.03
C SER A 218 7.14 -1.10 23.38
N LEU A 219 8.17 -0.35 23.78
CA LEU A 219 8.17 0.41 25.03
C LEU A 219 7.08 1.49 25.04
N LEU A 220 6.95 2.25 23.95
CA LEU A 220 5.92 3.28 23.81
C LEU A 220 4.51 2.67 23.81
N SER A 221 4.33 1.51 23.19
CA SER A 221 3.06 0.78 23.20
C SER A 221 2.68 0.35 24.61
N GLU A 222 3.63 -0.18 25.39
CA GLU A 222 3.40 -0.57 26.78
C GLU A 222 3.08 0.65 27.66
N GLN A 223 3.81 1.76 27.48
CA GLN A 223 3.52 3.02 28.19
C GLN A 223 2.13 3.56 27.84
N LEU A 224 1.72 3.48 26.57
CA LEU A 224 0.39 3.89 26.14
C LEU A 224 -0.69 3.01 26.78
N GLU A 225 -0.48 1.70 26.85
CA GLU A 225 -1.41 0.76 27.47
C GLU A 225 -1.54 1.00 28.98
N GLN A 226 -0.41 1.26 29.68
CA GLN A 226 -0.41 1.63 31.09
C GLN A 226 -1.11 2.98 31.34
N ALA A 227 -0.87 3.97 30.48
CA ALA A 227 -1.54 5.27 30.54
C ALA A 227 -3.05 5.13 30.32
N ASN A 228 -3.47 4.35 29.32
CA ASN A 228 -4.87 4.04 29.05
C ASN A 228 -5.53 3.29 30.20
N ALA A 229 -4.85 2.31 30.80
CA ALA A 229 -5.35 1.59 31.97
C ALA A 229 -5.51 2.51 33.19
N THR A 230 -4.58 3.46 33.38
CA THR A 230 -4.65 4.46 34.45
C THR A 230 -5.79 5.43 34.20
N LEU A 231 -5.94 5.92 32.98
CA LEU A 231 -7.01 6.82 32.59
C LEU A 231 -8.37 6.14 32.70
N ALA A 232 -8.50 4.88 32.29
CA ALA A 232 -9.72 4.07 32.48
C ALA A 232 -10.08 3.88 33.97
N ARG A 233 -9.09 3.72 34.85
CA ARG A 233 -9.31 3.65 36.31
C ARG A 233 -9.71 4.99 36.92
N GLN A 234 -9.24 6.10 36.35
CA GLN A 234 -9.59 7.45 36.80
C GLN A 234 -10.94 7.93 36.22
N SER A 235 -11.25 7.53 34.99
CA SER A 235 -12.48 7.87 34.27
C SER A 235 -13.64 6.94 34.60
N ALA A 236 -13.40 5.85 35.32
CA ALA A 236 -14.43 5.13 36.04
C ALA A 236 -14.67 5.89 37.36
N PRO A 237 -15.65 6.82 37.43
CA PRO A 237 -16.08 7.29 38.74
C PRO A 237 -16.48 6.04 39.51
N SER A 238 -15.82 5.78 40.63
CA SER A 238 -16.30 4.76 41.56
C SER A 238 -17.78 5.08 41.79
N PRO A 239 -18.73 4.21 41.41
CA PRO A 239 -20.14 4.47 41.66
C PRO A 239 -20.44 4.44 43.16
N GLN A 240 -19.51 3.99 43.99
CA GLN A 240 -19.71 3.79 45.42
C GLN A 240 -20.03 5.07 46.19
N PRO A 241 -19.27 6.18 46.09
CA PRO A 241 -19.60 7.41 46.83
C PRO A 241 -20.93 8.02 46.37
N ILE A 242 -21.31 7.81 45.10
CA ILE A 242 -22.60 8.26 44.57
C ILE A 242 -23.74 7.42 45.15
N LEU A 243 -23.55 6.11 45.28
CA LEU A 243 -24.52 5.21 45.90
C LEU A 243 -24.66 5.49 47.40
N ASP A 244 -23.54 5.66 48.11
CA ASP A 244 -23.52 5.97 49.54
C ASP A 244 -24.23 7.31 49.81
N ALA A 245 -23.96 8.35 49.00
CA ALA A 245 -24.64 9.64 49.12
C ALA A 245 -26.14 9.55 48.82
N LYS A 246 -26.55 8.70 47.87
CA LYS A 246 -27.98 8.46 47.59
C LYS A 246 -28.68 7.79 48.77
N GLU A 247 -28.03 6.82 49.40
CA GLU A 247 -28.58 6.12 50.56
C GLU A 247 -28.69 7.06 51.78
N GLU A 248 -27.70 7.93 51.98
CA GLU A 248 -27.74 8.99 52.99
C GLU A 248 -28.88 9.98 52.75
N ILE A 249 -29.07 10.45 51.51
CA ILE A 249 -30.19 11.34 51.15
C ILE A 249 -31.54 10.69 51.47
N ILE A 250 -31.72 9.41 51.15
CA ILE A 250 -32.96 8.68 51.45
C ILE A 250 -33.19 8.60 52.96
N SER A 251 -32.15 8.31 53.74
CA SER A 251 -32.23 8.25 55.21
C SER A 251 -32.60 9.61 55.82
N LEU A 252 -31.99 10.70 55.34
CA LEU A 252 -32.29 12.05 55.78
C LEU A 252 -33.72 12.46 55.43
N GLN A 253 -34.21 12.11 54.23
CA GLN A 253 -35.59 12.38 53.82
C GLN A 253 -36.62 11.66 54.69
N GLN A 254 -36.36 10.39 55.05
CA GLN A 254 -37.23 9.65 55.96
C GLN A 254 -37.26 10.28 57.37
N THR A 255 -36.10 10.69 57.86
CA THR A 255 -35.99 11.37 59.17
C THR A 255 -36.73 12.71 59.17
N LEU A 256 -36.60 13.49 58.09
CA LEU A 256 -37.30 14.76 57.93
C LEU A 256 -38.83 14.55 57.93
N ALA A 257 -39.33 13.58 57.18
CA ALA A 257 -40.76 13.26 57.15
C ALA A 257 -41.30 12.85 58.53
N ALA A 258 -40.52 12.08 59.30
CA ALA A 258 -40.90 11.70 60.67
C ALA A 258 -40.95 12.94 61.60
N GLN A 259 -40.00 13.85 61.47
CA GLN A 259 -39.98 15.10 62.25
C GLN A 259 -41.15 16.03 61.87
N GLU A 260 -41.51 16.13 60.60
CA GLU A 260 -42.67 16.90 60.14
C GLU A 260 -43.98 16.37 60.75
N GLN A 261 -44.16 15.05 60.80
CA GLN A 261 -45.32 14.45 61.48
C GLN A 261 -45.33 14.72 62.98
N ALA A 262 -44.17 14.64 63.64
CA ALA A 262 -44.05 14.96 65.07
C ALA A 262 -44.40 16.43 65.35
N LEU A 263 -43.98 17.36 64.50
CA LEU A 263 -44.34 18.78 64.60
C LEU A 263 -45.84 19.02 64.40
N LEU A 264 -46.47 18.34 63.45
CA LEU A 264 -47.93 18.42 63.26
C LEU A 264 -48.68 17.93 64.50
N HIS A 265 -48.25 16.80 65.08
CA HIS A 265 -48.83 16.28 66.31
C HIS A 265 -48.65 17.26 67.47
N LEU A 266 -47.44 17.81 67.66
CA LEU A 266 -47.18 18.78 68.71
C LEU A 266 -48.04 20.04 68.56
N LYS A 267 -48.19 20.55 67.33
CA LYS A 267 -49.06 21.69 67.04
C LYS A 267 -50.52 21.41 67.39
N SER A 268 -51.00 20.19 67.16
CA SER A 268 -52.34 19.76 67.55
C SER A 268 -52.50 19.77 69.07
N VAL A 269 -51.54 19.18 69.81
CA VAL A 269 -51.56 19.13 71.27
C VAL A 269 -51.53 20.53 71.89
N VAL A 270 -50.70 21.43 71.36
CA VAL A 270 -50.64 22.83 71.83
C VAL A 270 -51.99 23.51 71.62
N SER A 271 -52.60 23.33 70.44
CA SER A 271 -53.93 23.91 70.16
C SER A 271 -55.03 23.36 71.07
N GLU A 272 -54.94 22.10 71.50
CA GLU A 272 -55.86 21.51 72.47
C GLU A 272 -55.66 22.10 73.86
N ARG A 273 -54.41 22.20 74.33
CA ARG A 273 -54.06 22.82 75.61
C ARG A 273 -54.46 24.30 75.67
N ASP A 274 -54.33 25.04 74.57
CA ASP A 274 -54.79 26.44 74.49
C ASP A 274 -56.31 26.54 74.70
N ARG A 275 -57.09 25.64 74.09
CA ARG A 275 -58.56 25.58 74.30
C ARG A 275 -58.90 25.25 75.75
N GLU A 276 -58.22 24.29 76.35
CA GLU A 276 -58.41 23.94 77.78
C GLU A 276 -58.08 25.12 78.70
N LEU A 277 -57.01 25.86 78.41
CA LEU A 277 -56.64 27.06 79.18
C LEU A 277 -57.70 28.15 79.06
N ASP A 278 -58.28 28.36 77.89
CA ASP A 278 -59.34 29.36 77.70
C ASP A 278 -60.63 28.97 78.44
N LEU A 279 -60.99 27.68 78.46
CA LEU A 279 -62.08 27.17 79.28
C LEU A 279 -61.81 27.40 80.77
N LEU A 280 -60.61 27.06 81.24
CA LEU A 280 -60.24 27.22 82.65
C LEU A 280 -60.24 28.69 83.07
N LYS A 281 -59.76 29.59 82.21
CA LYS A 281 -59.84 31.04 82.45
C LYS A 281 -61.29 31.50 82.55
N SER A 282 -62.18 31.03 81.67
CA SER A 282 -63.60 31.35 81.71
C SER A 282 -64.23 30.90 83.04
N ASP A 283 -63.98 29.66 83.45
CA ASP A 283 -64.49 29.11 84.72
C ASP A 283 -64.00 29.91 85.94
N ILE A 284 -62.71 30.30 85.96
CA ILE A 284 -62.16 31.16 87.01
C ILE A 284 -62.89 32.50 87.03
N THR A 285 -63.08 33.15 85.89
CA THR A 285 -63.78 34.44 85.84
C THR A 285 -65.24 34.34 86.29
N GLU A 286 -65.93 33.25 85.97
CA GLU A 286 -67.29 33.00 86.43
C GLU A 286 -67.33 32.81 87.95
N LYS A 287 -66.41 32.01 88.50
CA LYS A 287 -66.29 31.79 89.95
C LYS A 287 -65.94 33.07 90.68
N ASP A 288 -65.03 33.88 90.16
CA ASP A 288 -64.67 35.19 90.72
C ASP A 288 -65.87 36.16 90.74
N CYS A 289 -66.75 36.10 89.74
CA CYS A 289 -68.02 36.83 89.75
C CYS A 289 -68.98 36.27 90.82
N GLN A 290 -69.12 34.95 90.91
CA GLN A 290 -69.96 34.30 91.93
C GLN A 290 -69.50 34.66 93.36
N TYR A 291 -68.19 34.60 93.64
CA TYR A 291 -67.64 34.97 94.95
C TYR A 291 -67.88 36.43 95.31
N ARG A 292 -67.75 37.36 94.34
CA ARG A 292 -68.07 38.78 94.55
C ARG A 292 -69.53 39.05 94.87
N HIS A 293 -70.45 38.12 94.56
CA HIS A 293 -71.85 38.23 94.95
C HIS A 293 -72.18 37.60 96.31
N LEU A 294 -71.27 36.77 96.85
CA LEU A 294 -71.44 36.06 98.12
C LEU A 294 -70.83 36.81 99.32
N VAL A 295 -69.83 37.66 99.08
CA VAL A 295 -69.16 38.52 100.07
C VAL A 295 -69.78 39.91 100.05
#